data_AF-A0A8H3N3H1-F1
#
_entry.id   AF-A0A8H3N3H1-F1
#
_cell.length_a   1.000
_cell.length_b   1.000
_cell.length_c   1.000
_cell.angle_alpha   90.00
_cell.angle_beta   90.00
_cell.angle_gamma   90.00
#
_symmetry.space_group_name_H-M   'P 1'
#
loop_
_entity.id
_entity.type
_entity.pdbx_description
1 polymer ?
#
loop_
_entity_poly.entity_id
_entity_poly.type
_entity_poly.pdbx_seq_one_letter_code
_entity_poly.pdbx_strand_id
1 'polypeptide(L)'
;MSSDDIEKSVILDAKGWRPRPPLRRRRRALALQLLMILIGLCICYDFLIGPVNLPSPHKASDGEIRVQSSPLTEKLDFVEETESSTDPVLTRLEPTEQELQPKDPVVVPDDLLHKKPTAQTTDSVPLPKNDLSMSLDRMIALLPDEMRIQSLLRPLEATGGERLRDLGLRTRDFWALYEAWETVHLVPTDDGLYIRDDIIQYLRRHPELAESMVRNTTDIIRSYESYRSLITRLSTLLFPWTAPHFPDHIHLHTQIHSGGRGLVFSAGDNQAPFLFASIPAIRQLGCDLPIEVMYLGDQDLSQDMREQLEALPGVTTRDLSQMVDDNGWKLAGWAGKPFAILFSSFREAIFIDADSLFLQNPEILFEDEAYRKTGALFFKDRLMMPESKKRWLQEILPRPVSNKAMGSRFWTGQSGHMQESGVVVVDKWRHFIALLLVTRMNGPDRDGDQSKQKTGVYDMVYGDKETFWLGWELIGDLDYAFHDGDAGVMGTLEKASTENGQAVQAELAKTNATDEAATTVPEMYTICAPQLLHLDRSGRPLWFNGWLLPNKFDKGKNQEPSRFEAFLKEPREIRDPGAWQLRANNICCLTSEHKGEFSRDERQVLDMIIESGRRAGVLGTKGLTH
;
A
#
# COMPACT_ATOMS: atom_id res chain seq x y z
N MET A 1 -13.67 -7.34 -16.08
CA MET A 1 -15.09 -7.13 -15.72
C MET A 1 -15.70 -6.15 -16.70
N SER A 2 -16.91 -6.45 -17.20
CA SER A 2 -17.62 -5.64 -18.20
C SER A 2 -18.20 -4.36 -17.55
N SER A 3 -18.39 -3.31 -18.34
CA SER A 3 -18.93 -1.99 -17.97
C SER A 3 -20.26 -2.07 -17.20
N ASP A 4 -21.07 -3.09 -17.47
CA ASP A 4 -22.40 -3.24 -16.88
C ASP A 4 -22.40 -3.82 -15.45
N ASP A 5 -21.29 -4.43 -15.02
CA ASP A 5 -21.17 -5.02 -13.68
C ASP A 5 -20.72 -3.98 -12.63
N ILE A 6 -20.04 -2.92 -13.07
CA ILE A 6 -19.62 -1.80 -12.20
C ILE A 6 -20.82 -0.90 -11.90
N GLU A 7 -21.68 -0.64 -12.87
CA GLU A 7 -22.84 0.26 -12.72
C GLU A 7 -23.90 -0.30 -11.73
N LYS A 8 -24.02 -1.63 -11.62
CA LYS A 8 -24.89 -2.27 -10.62
C LYS A 8 -24.34 -2.18 -9.19
N SER A 9 -23.02 -2.14 -9.02
CA SER A 9 -22.40 -2.00 -7.69
C SER A 9 -22.49 -0.55 -7.16
N VAL A 10 -22.36 0.44 -8.05
CA VAL A 10 -22.33 1.87 -7.67
C VAL A 10 -23.73 2.42 -7.29
N ILE A 11 -24.81 1.80 -7.73
CA ILE A 11 -26.19 2.24 -7.41
C ILE A 11 -26.75 1.58 -6.13
N LEU A 12 -26.10 0.54 -5.59
CA LEU A 12 -26.61 -0.20 -4.43
C LEU A 12 -26.20 0.36 -3.06
N ASP A 13 -25.15 1.17 -2.95
CA ASP A 13 -24.64 1.65 -1.65
C ASP A 13 -25.14 3.04 -1.19
N ALA A 14 -26.01 3.70 -1.97
CA ALA A 14 -26.62 4.98 -1.58
C ALA A 14 -27.99 4.85 -0.88
N LYS A 15 -28.22 3.81 -0.05
CA LYS A 15 -29.47 3.65 0.72
C LYS A 15 -29.26 3.24 2.18
N GLY A 16 -28.67 4.15 2.94
CA GLY A 16 -28.58 4.08 4.40
C GLY A 16 -29.66 4.84 5.18
N TRP A 17 -30.85 5.16 4.64
CA TRP A 17 -32.02 5.53 5.47
C TRP A 17 -33.32 5.58 4.63
N ARG A 18 -34.34 4.78 4.96
CA ARG A 18 -35.74 5.03 4.54
C ARG A 18 -36.74 4.63 5.64
N PRO A 19 -37.79 5.43 5.88
CA PRO A 19 -38.86 5.12 6.82
C PRO A 19 -39.72 3.93 6.33
N ARG A 20 -40.35 3.23 7.27
CA ARG A 20 -41.13 1.99 7.03
C ARG A 20 -42.18 2.17 5.88
N PRO A 21 -42.29 1.22 4.92
CA PRO A 21 -43.25 1.33 3.82
C PRO A 21 -44.67 0.87 4.22
N PRO A 22 -45.72 1.35 3.53
CA PRO A 22 -47.11 1.06 3.89
C PRO A 22 -47.54 -0.39 3.58
N LEU A 23 -48.50 -0.87 4.39
CA LEU A 23 -49.06 -2.24 4.47
C LEU A 23 -49.45 -2.91 3.13
N ARG A 24 -49.60 -2.15 2.03
CA ARG A 24 -49.95 -2.69 0.69
C ARG A 24 -48.81 -3.48 0.01
N ARG A 25 -47.53 -3.22 0.31
CA ARG A 25 -46.40 -3.97 -0.28
C ARG A 25 -46.22 -5.38 0.31
N ARG A 26 -46.57 -5.61 1.58
CA ARG A 26 -46.50 -6.94 2.23
C ARG A 26 -47.44 -7.96 1.61
N ARG A 27 -48.64 -7.55 1.16
CA ARG A 27 -49.62 -8.47 0.55
C ARG A 27 -49.20 -8.99 -0.83
N ARG A 28 -48.46 -8.19 -1.61
CA ARG A 28 -47.97 -8.60 -2.94
C ARG A 28 -46.77 -9.57 -2.86
N ALA A 29 -45.89 -9.39 -1.87
CA ALA A 29 -44.77 -10.30 -1.64
C ALA A 29 -45.23 -11.69 -1.17
N LEU A 30 -46.23 -11.74 -0.27
CA LEU A 30 -46.84 -13.00 0.20
C LEU A 30 -47.56 -13.75 -0.93
N ALA A 31 -48.27 -13.04 -1.83
CA ALA A 31 -48.93 -13.67 -2.97
C ALA A 31 -47.92 -14.28 -3.97
N LEU A 32 -46.77 -13.62 -4.20
CA LEU A 32 -45.71 -14.14 -5.07
C LEU A 32 -45.02 -15.37 -4.46
N GLN A 33 -44.77 -15.37 -3.15
CA GLN A 33 -44.19 -16.53 -2.46
C GLN A 33 -45.13 -17.75 -2.50
N LEU A 34 -46.44 -17.55 -2.31
CA LEU A 34 -47.42 -18.64 -2.40
C LEU A 34 -47.50 -19.21 -3.83
N LEU A 35 -47.41 -18.36 -4.86
CA LEU A 35 -47.39 -18.81 -6.25
C LEU A 35 -46.15 -19.66 -6.56
N MET A 36 -44.98 -19.26 -6.09
CA MET A 36 -43.72 -20.00 -6.28
C MET A 36 -43.75 -21.37 -5.60
N ILE A 37 -44.35 -21.46 -4.41
CA ILE A 37 -44.53 -22.74 -3.69
C ILE A 37 -45.48 -23.65 -4.46
N LEU A 38 -46.57 -23.11 -5.03
CA LEU A 38 -47.53 -23.89 -5.80
C LEU A 38 -46.90 -24.49 -7.07
N ILE A 39 -46.07 -23.71 -7.78
CA ILE A 39 -45.34 -24.18 -8.97
C ILE A 39 -44.35 -25.28 -8.59
N GLY A 40 -43.61 -25.11 -7.49
CA GLY A 40 -42.70 -26.15 -6.99
C GLY A 40 -43.42 -27.47 -6.65
N LEU A 41 -44.60 -27.39 -6.03
CA LEU A 41 -45.41 -28.57 -5.72
C LEU A 41 -45.94 -29.30 -6.97
N CYS A 42 -46.32 -28.56 -8.02
CA CYS A 42 -46.72 -29.17 -9.29
C CYS A 42 -45.56 -29.91 -9.98
N ILE A 43 -44.36 -29.32 -9.98
CA ILE A 43 -43.16 -29.96 -10.55
C ILE A 43 -42.79 -31.22 -9.75
N CYS A 44 -42.88 -31.16 -8.41
CA CYS A 44 -42.63 -32.35 -7.58
C CYS A 44 -43.68 -33.44 -7.80
N TYR A 45 -44.95 -33.09 -8.05
CA TYR A 45 -46.01 -34.05 -8.33
C TYR A 45 -45.76 -34.83 -9.64
N ASP A 46 -45.33 -34.14 -10.69
CA ASP A 46 -44.99 -34.75 -11.99
C ASP A 46 -43.75 -35.66 -11.91
N PHE A 47 -42.82 -35.38 -10.99
CA PHE A 47 -41.65 -36.23 -10.73
C PHE A 47 -41.96 -37.45 -9.85
N LEU A 48 -42.95 -37.36 -8.95
CA LEU A 48 -43.26 -38.42 -7.99
C LEU A 48 -44.32 -39.41 -8.49
N ILE A 49 -45.17 -39.01 -9.44
CA ILE A 49 -46.21 -39.87 -10.02
C ILE A 49 -45.96 -39.99 -11.53
N GLY A 50 -44.95 -40.77 -11.89
CA GLY A 50 -44.60 -41.03 -13.29
C GLY A 50 -45.73 -41.74 -14.08
N PRO A 51 -45.80 -41.55 -15.41
CA PRO A 51 -46.84 -42.17 -16.23
C PRO A 51 -46.61 -43.69 -16.40
N VAL A 52 -47.71 -44.42 -16.45
CA VAL A 52 -47.80 -45.90 -16.44
C VAL A 52 -47.88 -46.51 -17.86
N ASN A 53 -47.18 -47.64 -18.06
CA ASN A 53 -47.32 -48.77 -19.04
C ASN A 53 -46.47 -48.88 -20.35
N LEU A 54 -45.43 -49.75 -20.29
CA LEU A 54 -45.04 -51.00 -21.06
C LEU A 54 -45.62 -51.35 -22.48
N PRO A 55 -45.03 -52.30 -23.29
CA PRO A 55 -43.64 -52.84 -23.44
C PRO A 55 -43.10 -53.16 -24.90
N SER A 56 -41.74 -53.23 -25.05
CA SER A 56 -40.76 -54.09 -25.82
C SER A 56 -41.02 -54.67 -27.26
N PRO A 57 -40.00 -55.08 -28.12
CA PRO A 57 -38.87 -56.01 -27.79
C PRO A 57 -37.44 -55.91 -28.48
N HIS A 58 -36.42 -56.42 -27.73
CA HIS A 58 -35.18 -57.22 -28.03
C HIS A 58 -34.05 -56.75 -28.99
N LYS A 59 -32.72 -57.03 -28.85
CA LYS A 59 -31.88 -58.19 -28.38
C LYS A 59 -30.47 -57.70 -27.88
N ALA A 60 -29.90 -58.18 -26.76
CA ALA A 60 -28.89 -59.28 -26.57
C ALA A 60 -27.46 -58.95 -27.11
N SER A 61 -26.29 -59.23 -26.50
CA SER A 61 -25.88 -60.03 -25.33
C SER A 61 -24.40 -59.76 -24.93
N ASP A 62 -24.05 -60.08 -23.66
CA ASP A 62 -22.79 -60.63 -23.07
C ASP A 62 -21.43 -59.93 -23.25
N GLY A 63 -20.50 -59.87 -22.27
CA GLY A 63 -20.34 -60.40 -20.90
C GLY A 63 -18.97 -59.88 -20.37
N GLU A 64 -18.86 -59.39 -19.12
CA GLU A 64 -18.22 -60.05 -17.95
C GLU A 64 -16.69 -60.32 -18.08
N ILE A 65 -15.75 -60.12 -17.13
CA ILE A 65 -15.74 -59.87 -15.66
C ILE A 65 -14.26 -59.62 -15.20
N ARG A 66 -14.06 -58.78 -14.15
CA ARG A 66 -13.15 -58.81 -12.94
C ARG A 66 -11.74 -59.49 -13.02
N VAL A 67 -10.71 -59.21 -12.19
CA VAL A 67 -10.42 -58.36 -11.00
C VAL A 67 -8.90 -58.43 -10.69
N GLN A 68 -8.40 -57.35 -10.05
CA GLN A 68 -7.25 -57.15 -9.12
C GLN A 68 -6.22 -58.27 -8.84
N SER A 69 -4.93 -57.89 -8.74
CA SER A 69 -4.14 -57.81 -7.47
C SER A 69 -2.64 -57.51 -7.73
N SER A 70 -2.02 -56.69 -6.88
CA SER A 70 -0.56 -56.46 -6.72
C SER A 70 0.08 -57.56 -5.82
N PRO A 71 1.34 -57.49 -5.28
CA PRO A 71 2.55 -56.69 -5.57
C PRO A 71 3.91 -57.48 -5.55
N LEU A 72 5.01 -56.78 -5.91
CA LEU A 72 6.43 -56.83 -5.44
C LEU A 72 7.13 -58.14 -5.00
N THR A 73 8.31 -58.42 -5.61
CA THR A 73 9.60 -58.68 -4.91
C THR A 73 10.83 -58.68 -5.85
N GLU A 74 11.93 -58.07 -5.37
CA GLU A 74 13.37 -58.47 -5.44
C GLU A 74 14.10 -58.68 -6.80
N LYS A 75 15.43 -58.49 -6.98
CA LYS A 75 16.58 -57.78 -6.38
C LYS A 75 17.83 -58.29 -7.18
N LEU A 76 18.89 -57.48 -7.30
CA LEU A 76 20.33 -57.87 -7.52
C LEU A 76 20.70 -58.42 -8.93
N ASP A 77 21.87 -58.18 -9.55
CA ASP A 77 23.14 -57.56 -9.14
C ASP A 77 24.04 -57.21 -10.36
N PHE A 78 24.97 -56.27 -10.09
CA PHE A 78 26.31 -55.97 -10.65
C PHE A 78 26.98 -56.82 -11.75
N VAL A 79 27.78 -56.16 -12.61
CA VAL A 79 29.27 -56.28 -12.70
C VAL A 79 29.88 -55.05 -13.41
N GLU A 80 30.99 -54.56 -12.84
CA GLU A 80 31.95 -53.54 -13.31
C GLU A 80 32.82 -53.98 -14.51
N GLU A 81 33.40 -53.03 -15.24
CA GLU A 81 34.81 -53.10 -15.65
C GLU A 81 35.38 -51.69 -15.97
N THR A 82 36.63 -51.49 -15.53
CA THR A 82 37.55 -50.34 -15.58
C THR A 82 38.19 -50.18 -16.99
N GLU A 83 38.95 -49.16 -17.44
CA GLU A 83 40.04 -48.36 -16.83
C GLU A 83 40.58 -47.25 -17.81
N SER A 84 41.15 -46.17 -17.25
CA SER A 84 42.34 -45.38 -17.70
C SER A 84 42.30 -44.13 -18.67
N SER A 85 42.72 -42.99 -18.07
CA SER A 85 43.67 -41.91 -18.46
C SER A 85 43.57 -41.13 -19.79
N THR A 86 43.55 -39.78 -19.74
CA THR A 86 44.69 -38.84 -19.97
C THR A 86 44.25 -37.36 -19.89
N ASP A 87 45.06 -36.51 -19.23
CA ASP A 87 44.97 -35.03 -19.21
C ASP A 87 45.52 -34.39 -20.52
N PRO A 88 45.21 -33.10 -20.79
CA PRO A 88 46.31 -32.14 -20.84
C PRO A 88 46.06 -30.74 -20.24
N VAL A 89 47.20 -30.14 -19.91
CA VAL A 89 47.56 -28.84 -19.35
C VAL A 89 47.07 -27.62 -20.18
N LEU A 90 46.68 -26.52 -19.50
CA LEU A 90 46.71 -25.17 -20.09
C LEU A 90 47.27 -24.11 -19.12
N THR A 91 47.99 -23.17 -19.72
CA THR A 91 49.09 -22.34 -19.20
C THR A 91 48.62 -21.07 -18.48
N ARG A 92 49.35 -20.70 -17.42
CA ARG A 92 49.23 -19.43 -16.66
C ARG A 92 50.04 -18.33 -17.36
N LEU A 93 49.45 -17.16 -17.61
CA LEU A 93 50.15 -15.96 -18.10
C LEU A 93 50.04 -14.85 -17.05
N GLU A 94 51.19 -14.32 -16.64
CA GLU A 94 51.34 -13.13 -15.79
C GLU A 94 51.27 -11.84 -16.64
N PRO A 95 50.82 -10.70 -16.09
CA PRO A 95 51.00 -9.39 -16.72
C PRO A 95 52.18 -8.60 -16.12
N THR A 96 52.96 -8.04 -17.04
CA THR A 96 54.16 -7.22 -16.85
C THR A 96 53.85 -5.81 -16.33
N GLU A 97 54.60 -5.36 -15.32
CA GLU A 97 54.68 -3.97 -14.87
C GLU A 97 55.55 -3.13 -15.83
N GLN A 98 55.12 -1.89 -16.13
CA GLN A 98 56.01 -0.83 -16.62
C GLN A 98 55.73 0.47 -15.87
N GLU A 99 56.75 0.93 -15.15
CA GLU A 99 56.86 2.23 -14.50
C GLU A 99 56.91 3.37 -15.51
N LEU A 100 56.30 4.51 -15.16
CA LEU A 100 56.80 5.83 -15.56
C LEU A 100 56.35 6.91 -14.54
N GLN A 101 57.32 7.62 -13.95
CA GLN A 101 57.14 8.93 -13.29
C GLN A 101 57.94 10.02 -14.07
N PRO A 102 57.97 11.31 -13.65
CA PRO A 102 56.89 12.30 -13.70
C PRO A 102 57.33 13.58 -14.48
N LYS A 103 56.39 14.44 -14.88
CA LYS A 103 56.69 15.84 -15.27
C LYS A 103 55.63 16.79 -14.71
N ASP A 104 56.09 17.79 -13.96
CA ASP A 104 55.32 18.92 -13.41
C ASP A 104 55.00 20.00 -14.50
N PRO A 105 54.34 21.13 -14.20
CA PRO A 105 52.91 21.31 -14.39
C PRO A 105 52.59 22.46 -15.36
N VAL A 106 51.47 22.37 -16.08
CA VAL A 106 50.91 23.52 -16.82
C VAL A 106 49.68 24.02 -16.08
N VAL A 107 49.78 25.25 -15.58
CA VAL A 107 48.72 26.00 -14.90
C VAL A 107 47.88 26.75 -15.93
N VAL A 108 46.58 26.48 -16.00
CA VAL A 108 45.50 27.41 -16.40
C VAL A 108 44.15 26.86 -15.84
N PRO A 109 43.10 27.69 -15.66
CA PRO A 109 42.65 28.22 -14.37
C PRO A 109 41.36 27.56 -13.82
N ASP A 110 41.20 27.67 -12.50
CA ASP A 110 39.94 27.45 -11.76
C ASP A 110 38.81 28.29 -12.36
N ASP A 111 37.91 27.66 -13.11
CA ASP A 111 36.49 27.70 -12.78
C ASP A 111 35.71 26.81 -13.76
N LEU A 112 34.73 26.08 -13.22
CA LEU A 112 33.71 25.31 -13.94
C LEU A 112 34.20 24.01 -14.60
N LEU A 113 34.24 22.90 -13.85
CA LEU A 113 33.69 21.59 -14.25
C LEU A 113 33.92 20.52 -13.15
N HIS A 114 32.89 19.69 -12.92
CA HIS A 114 32.81 18.53 -12.03
C HIS A 114 32.39 18.76 -10.57
N LYS A 115 31.13 19.18 -10.36
CA LYS A 115 30.35 18.60 -9.27
C LYS A 115 30.03 17.14 -9.65
N LYS A 116 30.82 16.20 -9.14
CA LYS A 116 30.40 14.79 -9.06
C LYS A 116 29.14 14.73 -8.17
N PRO A 117 28.15 13.87 -8.47
CA PRO A 117 27.02 13.66 -7.58
C PRO A 117 27.57 13.14 -6.25
N THR A 118 27.43 13.93 -5.19
CA THR A 118 27.59 13.46 -3.83
C THR A 118 26.53 12.38 -3.60
N ALA A 119 26.96 11.14 -3.43
CA ALA A 119 26.16 10.13 -2.75
C ALA A 119 25.82 10.73 -1.39
N GLN A 120 24.57 11.15 -1.22
CA GLN A 120 24.06 11.56 0.08
C GLN A 120 24.06 10.31 0.94
N THR A 121 25.01 10.24 1.87
CA THR A 121 24.95 9.33 3.00
C THR A 121 23.65 9.65 3.73
N THR A 122 22.68 8.76 3.62
CA THR A 122 21.54 8.74 4.52
C THR A 122 22.11 8.69 5.93
N ASP A 123 21.69 9.61 6.80
CA ASP A 123 22.05 9.59 8.22
C ASP A 123 21.46 8.28 8.81
N SER A 124 22.22 7.20 8.72
CA SER A 124 21.89 5.95 9.39
C SER A 124 21.93 6.25 10.88
N VAL A 125 20.79 6.08 11.55
CA VAL A 125 20.75 6.14 13.02
C VAL A 125 21.79 5.13 13.52
N PRO A 126 22.87 5.57 14.19
CA PRO A 126 23.92 4.65 14.59
C PRO A 126 23.34 3.68 15.60
N LEU A 127 23.38 2.39 15.29
CA LEU A 127 23.02 1.36 16.24
C LEU A 127 23.99 1.45 17.45
N PRO A 128 23.47 1.46 18.68
CA PRO A 128 24.32 1.54 19.86
C PRO A 128 25.32 0.36 19.87
N LYS A 129 26.57 0.63 20.26
CA LYS A 129 27.54 -0.43 20.58
C LYS A 129 26.99 -1.21 21.77
N ASN A 130 26.31 -2.32 21.49
CA ASN A 130 25.59 -3.07 22.51
C ASN A 130 26.56 -3.95 23.30
N ASP A 131 26.59 -3.74 24.61
CA ASP A 131 27.07 -4.73 25.56
C ASP A 131 26.09 -5.92 25.54
N LEU A 132 26.55 -7.07 25.05
CA LEU A 132 25.73 -8.27 24.91
C LEU A 132 25.10 -8.67 26.25
N SER A 133 25.79 -8.49 27.37
CA SER A 133 25.28 -8.82 28.70
C SER A 133 24.05 -7.97 29.04
N MET A 134 24.12 -6.66 28.83
CA MET A 134 23.02 -5.73 29.02
C MET A 134 21.83 -6.02 28.08
N SER A 135 22.11 -6.32 26.81
CA SER A 135 21.05 -6.68 25.84
C SER A 135 20.33 -7.97 26.25
N LEU A 136 21.07 -9.00 26.68
CA LEU A 136 20.49 -10.26 27.14
C LEU A 136 19.68 -10.07 28.44
N ASP A 137 20.18 -9.29 29.39
CA ASP A 137 19.44 -9.00 30.63
C ASP A 137 18.12 -8.26 30.34
N ARG A 138 18.15 -7.27 29.43
CA ARG A 138 16.93 -6.57 28.99
C ARG A 138 15.95 -7.52 28.32
N MET A 139 16.43 -8.38 27.42
CA MET A 139 15.60 -9.38 26.74
C MET A 139 14.94 -10.33 27.75
N ILE A 140 15.70 -10.86 28.72
CA ILE A 140 15.19 -11.75 29.76
C ILE A 140 14.16 -11.03 30.65
N ALA A 141 14.41 -9.76 31.00
CA ALA A 141 13.48 -8.98 31.83
C ALA A 141 12.13 -8.71 31.13
N LEU A 142 12.08 -8.73 29.80
CA LEU A 142 10.87 -8.57 29.01
C LEU A 142 10.11 -9.89 28.77
N LEU A 143 10.70 -11.06 29.12
CA LEU A 143 10.04 -12.34 28.94
C LEU A 143 8.78 -12.41 29.82
N PRO A 144 7.57 -12.53 29.23
CA PRO A 144 6.35 -12.59 30.02
C PRO A 144 6.20 -13.91 30.77
N ASP A 145 5.33 -13.94 31.79
CA ASP A 145 4.93 -15.19 32.44
C ASP A 145 4.13 -16.12 31.51
N GLU A 146 3.96 -17.37 31.93
CA GLU A 146 3.31 -18.40 31.13
C GLU A 146 1.85 -18.06 30.78
N MET A 147 1.11 -17.44 31.70
CA MET A 147 -0.29 -17.03 31.45
C MET A 147 -0.36 -15.96 30.36
N ARG A 148 0.55 -14.97 30.42
CA ARG A 148 0.65 -13.92 29.41
C ARG A 148 1.09 -14.48 28.06
N ILE A 149 2.05 -15.40 28.03
CA ILE A 149 2.47 -16.10 26.81
C ILE A 149 1.28 -16.83 26.16
N GLN A 150 0.53 -17.61 26.94
CA GLN A 150 -0.66 -18.31 26.43
C GLN A 150 -1.71 -17.33 25.88
N SER A 151 -1.92 -16.19 26.56
CA SER A 151 -2.82 -15.14 26.09
C SER A 151 -2.36 -14.52 24.77
N LEU A 152 -1.06 -14.21 24.62
CA LEU A 152 -0.49 -13.60 23.41
C LEU A 152 -0.58 -14.54 22.20
N LEU A 153 -0.45 -15.85 22.43
CA LEU A 153 -0.42 -16.87 21.40
C LEU A 153 -1.78 -17.50 21.11
N ARG A 154 -2.85 -17.05 21.76
CA ARG A 154 -4.21 -17.53 21.49
C ARG A 154 -4.60 -17.23 20.04
N PRO A 155 -5.32 -18.12 19.33
CA PRO A 155 -5.86 -17.82 18.01
C PRO A 155 -6.66 -16.52 17.99
N LEU A 156 -6.53 -15.78 16.88
CA LEU A 156 -7.26 -14.55 16.67
C LEU A 156 -8.65 -14.90 16.12
N GLU A 157 -9.66 -14.97 16.99
CA GLU A 157 -11.02 -15.39 16.64
C GLU A 157 -11.97 -14.21 16.34
N ALA A 158 -11.68 -13.03 16.92
CA ALA A 158 -12.48 -11.82 16.74
C ALA A 158 -12.41 -11.30 15.29
N THR A 159 -13.41 -10.50 14.92
CA THR A 159 -13.52 -9.82 13.61
C THR A 159 -13.83 -8.33 13.80
N GLY A 160 -13.79 -7.52 12.73
CA GLY A 160 -14.12 -6.09 12.79
C GLY A 160 -13.25 -5.28 13.76
N GLY A 161 -13.85 -4.34 14.49
CA GLY A 161 -13.12 -3.42 15.38
C GLY A 161 -12.41 -4.12 16.55
N GLU A 162 -13.01 -5.19 17.10
CA GLU A 162 -12.37 -5.99 18.16
C GLU A 162 -11.10 -6.67 17.65
N ARG A 163 -11.12 -7.19 16.42
CA ARG A 163 -9.94 -7.74 15.75
C ARG A 163 -8.84 -6.72 15.59
N LEU A 164 -9.17 -5.51 15.10
CA LEU A 164 -8.19 -4.43 14.95
C LEU A 164 -7.55 -4.03 16.27
N ARG A 165 -8.36 -3.94 17.34
CA ARG A 165 -7.87 -3.62 18.68
C ARG A 165 -6.93 -4.69 19.21
N ASP A 166 -7.30 -5.97 19.08
CA ASP A 166 -6.47 -7.10 19.52
C ASP A 166 -5.14 -7.16 18.73
N LEU A 167 -5.21 -6.97 17.40
CA LEU A 167 -4.01 -6.87 16.56
C LEU A 167 -3.11 -5.72 16.98
N GLY A 168 -3.65 -4.53 17.21
CA GLY A 168 -2.88 -3.37 17.67
C GLY A 168 -2.17 -3.68 18.99
N LEU A 169 -2.89 -4.17 20.00
CA LEU A 169 -2.32 -4.50 21.31
C LEU A 169 -1.23 -5.57 21.22
N ARG A 170 -1.48 -6.69 20.52
CA ARG A 170 -0.48 -7.76 20.38
C ARG A 170 0.72 -7.35 19.53
N THR A 171 0.52 -6.48 18.55
CA THR A 171 1.62 -5.93 17.75
C THR A 171 2.50 -5.01 18.59
N ARG A 172 1.95 -4.28 19.58
CA ARG A 172 2.75 -3.52 20.55
C ARG A 172 3.60 -4.41 21.45
N ASP A 173 2.99 -5.49 21.96
CA ASP A 173 3.72 -6.50 22.72
C ASP A 173 4.83 -7.12 21.86
N PHE A 174 4.51 -7.47 20.60
CA PHE A 174 5.47 -7.97 19.64
C PHE A 174 6.60 -6.98 19.36
N TRP A 175 6.30 -5.69 19.17
CA TRP A 175 7.29 -4.66 18.91
C TRP A 175 8.31 -4.55 20.06
N ALA A 176 7.83 -4.48 21.31
CA ALA A 176 8.71 -4.42 22.48
C ALA A 176 9.61 -5.66 22.60
N LEU A 177 9.08 -6.83 22.26
CA LEU A 177 9.87 -8.07 22.23
C LEU A 177 10.87 -8.07 21.06
N TYR A 178 10.45 -7.59 19.90
CA TYR A 178 11.23 -7.56 18.68
C TYR A 178 12.42 -6.61 18.77
N GLU A 179 12.26 -5.42 19.35
CA GLU A 179 13.39 -4.51 19.60
C GLU A 179 14.46 -5.16 20.49
N ALA A 180 14.05 -5.82 21.58
CA ALA A 180 14.99 -6.49 22.45
C ALA A 180 15.69 -7.66 21.75
N TRP A 181 14.95 -8.41 20.91
CA TRP A 181 15.52 -9.43 20.05
C TRP A 181 16.59 -8.86 19.11
N GLU A 182 16.30 -7.76 18.42
CA GLU A 182 17.25 -7.10 17.53
C GLU A 182 18.49 -6.59 18.27
N THR A 183 18.36 -6.04 19.48
CA THR A 183 19.53 -5.57 20.24
C THR A 183 20.51 -6.67 20.63
N VAL A 184 20.07 -7.93 20.67
CA VAL A 184 20.91 -9.09 20.94
C VAL A 184 21.56 -9.62 19.65
N HIS A 185 20.83 -9.58 18.54
CA HIS A 185 21.22 -10.29 17.31
C HIS A 185 21.84 -9.38 16.24
N LEU A 186 21.45 -8.11 16.14
CA LEU A 186 22.02 -7.19 15.16
C LEU A 186 23.33 -6.59 15.68
N VAL A 187 24.40 -6.84 14.94
CA VAL A 187 25.75 -6.36 15.24
C VAL A 187 26.20 -5.46 14.10
N PRO A 188 26.49 -4.17 14.38
CA PRO A 188 27.10 -3.28 13.40
C PRO A 188 28.49 -3.77 13.02
N THR A 189 28.78 -3.82 11.73
CA THR A 189 30.10 -4.08 11.14
C THR A 189 30.48 -2.94 10.20
N ASP A 190 31.74 -2.89 9.78
CA ASP A 190 32.20 -1.84 8.84
C ASP A 190 31.45 -1.89 7.49
N ASP A 191 31.02 -3.08 7.08
CA ASP A 191 30.32 -3.34 5.80
C ASP A 191 28.78 -3.41 5.95
N GLY A 192 28.22 -3.15 7.13
CA GLY A 192 26.77 -3.13 7.34
C GLY A 192 26.32 -3.78 8.66
N LEU A 193 25.33 -4.68 8.57
CA LEU A 193 24.75 -5.36 9.72
C LEU A 193 24.95 -6.87 9.60
N TYR A 194 25.45 -7.46 10.68
CA TYR A 194 25.56 -8.90 10.85
C TYR A 194 24.48 -9.40 11.83
N ILE A 195 23.81 -10.50 11.47
CA ILE A 195 22.87 -11.18 12.35
C ILE A 195 23.63 -12.30 13.08
N ARG A 196 23.82 -12.14 14.39
CA ARG A 196 24.44 -13.11 15.28
C ARG A 196 23.41 -14.14 15.72
N ASP A 197 23.61 -15.41 15.36
CA ASP A 197 22.71 -16.52 15.67
C ASP A 197 23.32 -17.58 16.62
N ASP A 198 24.58 -17.41 17.02
CA ASP A 198 25.37 -18.35 17.83
C ASP A 198 25.35 -18.07 19.34
N ILE A 199 24.32 -17.38 19.84
CA ILE A 199 24.20 -16.92 21.24
C ILE A 199 24.43 -18.05 22.27
N ILE A 200 23.87 -19.23 22.04
CA ILE A 200 24.01 -20.38 22.96
C ILE A 200 25.46 -20.87 23.00
N GLN A 201 26.12 -20.96 21.84
CA GLN A 201 27.51 -21.34 21.72
C GLN A 201 28.42 -20.30 22.36
N TYR A 202 28.13 -19.02 22.14
CA TYR A 202 28.83 -17.91 22.76
C TYR A 202 28.76 -17.98 24.29
N LEU A 203 27.57 -18.13 24.87
CA LEU A 203 27.36 -18.25 26.32
C LEU A 203 28.10 -19.43 26.94
N ARG A 204 28.25 -20.55 26.22
CA ARG A 204 29.03 -21.70 26.68
C ARG A 204 30.53 -21.47 26.68
N ARG A 205 31.04 -20.67 25.73
CA ARG A 205 32.46 -20.32 25.64
C ARG A 205 32.85 -19.20 26.62
N HIS A 206 31.88 -18.39 27.02
CA HIS A 206 32.07 -17.20 27.84
C HIS A 206 31.22 -17.22 29.12
N PRO A 207 31.45 -18.16 30.06
CA PRO A 207 30.68 -18.24 31.31
C PRO A 207 30.78 -16.98 32.18
N GLU A 208 31.87 -16.20 32.05
CA GLU A 208 32.07 -14.93 32.73
C GLU A 208 30.95 -13.90 32.45
N LEU A 209 30.29 -14.00 31.29
CA LEU A 209 29.16 -13.14 30.93
C LEU A 209 27.93 -13.43 31.78
N ALA A 210 27.72 -14.70 32.17
CA ALA A 210 26.64 -15.05 33.08
C ALA A 210 26.94 -14.57 34.51
N GLU A 211 28.20 -14.66 34.93
CA GLU A 211 28.66 -14.18 36.24
C GLU A 211 28.46 -12.66 36.38
N SER A 212 28.75 -11.88 35.34
CA SER A 212 28.54 -10.42 35.36
C SER A 212 27.05 -10.04 35.48
N MET A 213 26.15 -10.90 35.00
CA MET A 213 24.69 -10.73 35.13
C MET A 213 24.15 -11.27 36.47
N VAL A 214 25.02 -11.83 37.33
CA VAL A 214 24.65 -12.51 38.59
C VAL A 214 23.65 -13.65 38.33
N ARG A 215 23.86 -14.41 37.24
CA ARG A 215 23.00 -15.51 36.79
C ARG A 215 23.83 -16.77 36.48
N ASN A 216 23.15 -17.91 36.43
CA ASN A 216 23.72 -19.15 35.90
C ASN A 216 23.53 -19.22 34.37
N THR A 217 24.55 -19.68 33.65
CA THR A 217 24.53 -19.89 32.19
C THR A 217 23.32 -20.72 31.74
N THR A 218 22.99 -21.79 32.47
CA THR A 218 21.85 -22.65 32.15
C THR A 218 20.52 -21.90 32.21
N ASP A 219 20.35 -20.98 33.16
CA ASP A 219 19.11 -20.23 33.30
C ASP A 219 18.98 -19.18 32.19
N ILE A 220 20.09 -18.52 31.82
CA ILE A 220 20.13 -17.61 30.66
C ILE A 220 19.73 -18.36 29.38
N ILE A 221 20.29 -19.54 29.13
CA ILE A 221 19.96 -20.36 27.96
C ILE A 221 18.47 -20.71 27.94
N ARG A 222 17.90 -21.18 29.05
CA ARG A 222 16.47 -21.51 29.15
C ARG A 222 15.57 -20.30 28.87
N SER A 223 15.91 -19.14 29.41
CA SER A 223 15.16 -17.90 29.16
C SER A 223 15.28 -17.47 27.70
N TYR A 224 16.48 -17.56 27.10
CA TYR A 224 16.70 -17.26 25.68
C TYR A 224 15.90 -18.18 24.75
N GLU A 225 15.91 -19.49 24.99
CA GLU A 225 15.13 -20.46 24.21
C GLU A 225 13.62 -20.21 24.33
N SER A 226 13.15 -19.90 25.54
CA SER A 226 11.75 -19.56 25.79
C SER A 226 11.35 -18.27 25.06
N TYR A 227 12.23 -17.27 25.05
CA TYR A 227 12.04 -16.02 24.33
C TYR A 227 11.98 -16.22 22.83
N ARG A 228 12.94 -16.97 22.26
CA ARG A 228 12.99 -17.34 20.85
C ARG A 228 11.71 -18.05 20.42
N SER A 229 11.24 -19.01 21.21
CA SER A 229 9.99 -19.72 20.96
C SER A 229 8.78 -18.77 20.93
N LEU A 230 8.69 -17.86 21.92
CA LEU A 230 7.63 -16.86 21.97
C LEU A 230 7.64 -15.94 20.74
N ILE A 231 8.77 -15.30 20.44
CA ILE A 231 8.83 -14.31 19.37
C ILE A 231 8.59 -14.95 18.00
N THR A 232 9.13 -16.14 17.74
CA THR A 232 8.86 -16.86 16.48
C THR A 232 7.38 -17.20 16.34
N ARG A 233 6.74 -17.76 17.39
CA ARG A 233 5.32 -18.13 17.33
C ARG A 233 4.40 -16.91 17.22
N LEU A 234 4.73 -15.83 17.92
CA LEU A 234 3.95 -14.59 17.85
C LEU A 234 4.10 -13.91 16.48
N SER A 235 5.33 -13.88 15.94
CA SER A 235 5.63 -13.45 14.57
C SER A 235 4.80 -14.23 13.54
N THR A 236 4.79 -15.56 13.61
CA THR A 236 3.99 -16.40 12.69
C THR A 236 2.49 -16.21 12.88
N LEU A 237 2.01 -15.96 14.11
CA LEU A 237 0.60 -15.69 14.35
C LEU A 237 0.15 -14.36 13.74
N LEU A 238 0.98 -13.32 13.86
CA LEU A 238 0.64 -11.97 13.42
C LEU A 238 0.92 -11.78 11.92
N PHE A 239 2.11 -12.14 11.45
CA PHE A 239 2.65 -11.76 10.14
C PHE A 239 3.26 -12.96 9.38
N PRO A 240 2.50 -14.04 9.08
CA PRO A 240 3.05 -15.26 8.47
C PRO A 240 3.50 -15.12 7.01
N TRP A 241 2.99 -14.14 6.27
CA TRP A 241 3.14 -14.06 4.80
C TRP A 241 4.52 -13.65 4.31
N THR A 242 5.44 -13.27 5.21
CA THR A 242 6.82 -12.92 4.86
C THR A 242 7.68 -14.16 4.63
N ALA A 243 7.28 -15.30 5.20
CA ALA A 243 7.89 -16.61 4.96
C ALA A 243 7.18 -17.33 3.78
N PRO A 244 7.89 -18.17 3.00
CA PRO A 244 9.30 -18.55 3.15
C PRO A 244 10.28 -17.60 2.44
N HIS A 245 9.83 -16.52 1.80
CA HIS A 245 10.71 -15.61 1.07
C HIS A 245 11.81 -15.02 1.97
N PHE A 246 11.41 -14.58 3.17
CA PHE A 246 12.32 -14.29 4.27
C PHE A 246 12.22 -15.38 5.35
N PRO A 247 13.34 -15.83 5.92
CA PRO A 247 13.30 -16.84 6.97
C PRO A 247 12.63 -16.34 8.25
N ASP A 248 12.78 -15.05 8.54
CA ASP A 248 12.14 -14.34 9.66
C ASP A 248 12.14 -12.82 9.43
N HIS A 249 11.52 -12.09 10.35
CA HIS A 249 11.42 -10.64 10.28
C HIS A 249 12.75 -9.91 10.50
N ILE A 250 13.72 -10.48 11.23
CA ILE A 250 15.03 -9.83 11.44
C ILE A 250 15.86 -9.83 10.16
N HIS A 251 15.78 -10.89 9.36
CA HIS A 251 16.41 -10.90 8.04
C HIS A 251 15.75 -9.91 7.08
N LEU A 252 14.42 -9.85 7.05
CA LEU A 252 13.69 -8.87 6.25
C LEU A 252 14.06 -7.44 6.67
N HIS A 253 14.04 -7.13 7.97
CA HIS A 253 14.35 -5.80 8.46
C HIS A 253 15.81 -5.41 8.16
N THR A 254 16.76 -6.32 8.38
CA THR A 254 18.19 -6.09 8.13
C THR A 254 18.48 -5.73 6.69
N GLN A 255 17.82 -6.35 5.72
CA GLN A 255 18.01 -6.02 4.29
C GLN A 255 17.56 -4.60 3.94
N ILE A 256 16.61 -4.04 4.68
CA ILE A 256 16.12 -2.67 4.48
C ILE A 256 17.18 -1.64 4.92
N HIS A 257 18.05 -1.96 5.88
CA HIS A 257 18.99 -1.00 6.49
C HIS A 257 19.84 -0.22 5.47
N SER A 258 20.39 -0.94 4.49
CA SER A 258 21.27 -0.40 3.45
C SER A 258 20.54 0.02 2.17
N GLY A 259 19.20 -0.11 2.13
CA GLY A 259 18.41 0.35 1.00
C GLY A 259 18.51 1.86 0.89
N GLY A 260 18.76 2.38 -0.31
CA GLY A 260 18.76 3.83 -0.55
C GLY A 260 17.35 4.43 -0.56
N ARG A 261 17.24 5.61 -1.16
CA ARG A 261 15.96 6.22 -1.56
C ARG A 261 15.50 5.66 -2.90
N GLY A 262 14.20 5.47 -3.09
CA GLY A 262 13.65 5.07 -4.38
C GLY A 262 12.14 5.29 -4.51
N LEU A 263 11.65 5.17 -5.76
CA LEU A 263 10.23 5.25 -6.06
C LEU A 263 9.64 3.85 -6.26
N VAL A 264 8.45 3.63 -5.75
CA VAL A 264 7.74 2.36 -5.85
C VAL A 264 6.41 2.57 -6.55
N PHE A 265 6.15 1.79 -7.58
CA PHE A 265 4.84 1.71 -8.23
C PHE A 265 4.28 0.30 -8.08
N SER A 266 2.95 0.18 -8.17
CA SER A 266 2.30 -1.11 -8.42
C SER A 266 1.51 -1.03 -9.72
N ALA A 267 1.71 -1.98 -10.63
CA ALA A 267 1.03 -1.97 -11.92
C ALA A 267 0.87 -3.37 -12.52
N GLY A 268 -0.29 -3.61 -13.13
CA GLY A 268 -0.50 -4.65 -14.14
C GLY A 268 -0.56 -4.06 -15.54
N ASP A 269 -0.89 -4.88 -16.54
CA ASP A 269 -0.98 -4.49 -17.96
C ASP A 269 -1.93 -3.32 -18.21
N ASN A 270 -3.01 -3.18 -17.42
CA ASN A 270 -3.94 -2.07 -17.55
C ASN A 270 -3.40 -0.76 -16.97
N GLN A 271 -2.39 -0.83 -16.10
CA GLN A 271 -1.78 0.32 -15.42
C GLN A 271 -0.43 0.72 -16.05
N ALA A 272 0.29 -0.22 -16.66
CA ALA A 272 1.54 0.03 -17.37
C ALA A 272 1.50 1.23 -18.33
N PRO A 273 0.40 1.47 -19.08
CA PRO A 273 0.32 2.63 -19.96
C PRO A 273 0.41 3.97 -19.23
N PHE A 274 -0.10 4.06 -17.99
CA PHE A 274 0.08 5.25 -17.17
C PHE A 274 1.55 5.49 -16.79
N LEU A 275 2.27 4.40 -16.49
CA LEU A 275 3.69 4.45 -16.14
C LEU A 275 4.58 4.86 -17.32
N PHE A 276 4.24 4.42 -18.54
CA PHE A 276 4.94 4.87 -19.76
C PHE A 276 4.84 6.38 -19.97
N ALA A 277 3.84 7.06 -19.42
CA ALA A 277 3.78 8.52 -19.44
C ALA A 277 4.44 9.15 -18.21
N SER A 278 4.15 8.63 -17.00
CA SER A 278 4.55 9.26 -15.74
C SER A 278 6.05 9.14 -15.48
N ILE A 279 6.67 7.99 -15.75
CA ILE A 279 8.10 7.77 -15.50
C ILE A 279 8.97 8.71 -16.35
N PRO A 280 8.79 8.83 -17.69
CA PRO A 280 9.55 9.79 -18.47
C PRO A 280 9.31 11.25 -18.06
N ALA A 281 8.11 11.58 -17.56
CA ALA A 281 7.84 12.91 -17.04
C ALA A 281 8.60 13.17 -15.73
N ILE A 282 8.63 12.21 -14.81
CA ILE A 282 9.42 12.26 -13.57
C ILE A 282 10.92 12.40 -13.88
N ARG A 283 11.44 11.70 -14.89
CA ARG A 283 12.84 11.88 -15.34
C ARG A 283 13.10 13.28 -15.88
N GLN A 284 12.17 13.84 -16.67
CA GLN A 284 12.30 15.22 -17.16
C GLN A 284 12.21 16.29 -16.07
N LEU A 285 11.56 15.98 -14.94
CA LEU A 285 11.58 16.80 -13.72
C LEU A 285 12.91 16.70 -12.95
N GLY A 286 13.88 15.91 -13.43
CA GLY A 286 15.21 15.78 -12.85
C GLY A 286 15.31 14.77 -11.70
N CYS A 287 14.37 13.82 -11.61
CA CYS A 287 14.44 12.75 -10.61
C CYS A 287 15.21 11.55 -11.17
N ASP A 288 16.37 11.23 -10.58
CA ASP A 288 17.22 10.11 -10.98
C ASP A 288 17.14 8.90 -10.02
N LEU A 289 16.21 8.94 -9.06
CA LEU A 289 16.03 7.85 -8.10
C LEU A 289 15.69 6.52 -8.81
N PRO A 290 16.21 5.39 -8.31
CA PRO A 290 15.82 4.07 -8.80
C PRO A 290 14.32 3.83 -8.61
N ILE A 291 13.72 3.11 -9.54
CA ILE A 291 12.28 2.81 -9.59
C ILE A 291 12.08 1.30 -9.55
N GLU A 292 11.22 0.83 -8.65
CA GLU A 292 10.72 -0.54 -8.66
C GLU A 292 9.22 -0.56 -9.01
N VAL A 293 8.86 -1.32 -10.04
CA VAL A 293 7.45 -1.58 -10.41
C VAL A 293 7.07 -2.98 -9.92
N MET A 294 6.22 -3.02 -8.91
CA MET A 294 5.80 -4.24 -8.23
C MET A 294 4.51 -4.79 -8.87
N TYR A 295 4.46 -6.08 -9.19
CA TYR A 295 3.32 -6.72 -9.87
C TYR A 295 2.98 -8.09 -9.27
N LEU A 296 1.84 -8.69 -9.64
CA LEU A 296 1.35 -9.97 -9.10
C LEU A 296 1.31 -11.09 -10.14
N GLY A 297 2.49 -11.63 -10.48
CA GLY A 297 2.64 -12.73 -11.43
C GLY A 297 2.34 -12.35 -12.89
N ASP A 298 2.60 -13.28 -13.80
CA ASP A 298 2.55 -13.04 -15.25
C ASP A 298 1.15 -12.70 -15.80
N GLN A 299 0.09 -12.99 -15.04
CA GLN A 299 -1.28 -12.65 -15.42
C GLN A 299 -1.65 -11.21 -15.06
N ASP A 300 -0.90 -10.58 -14.16
CA ASP A 300 -1.08 -9.18 -13.79
C ASP A 300 -0.27 -8.28 -14.72
N LEU A 301 1.03 -8.56 -14.87
CA LEU A 301 1.93 -7.83 -15.76
C LEU A 301 2.68 -8.79 -16.69
N SER A 302 2.37 -8.70 -17.98
CA SER A 302 2.95 -9.55 -19.02
C SER A 302 4.46 -9.32 -19.19
N GLN A 303 5.15 -10.32 -19.75
CA GLN A 303 6.58 -10.19 -20.08
C GLN A 303 6.86 -8.99 -21.01
N ASP A 304 6.05 -8.81 -22.06
CA ASP A 304 6.20 -7.69 -23.00
C ASP A 304 6.09 -6.33 -22.32
N MET A 305 5.16 -6.17 -21.36
CA MET A 305 5.04 -4.92 -20.60
C MET A 305 6.22 -4.72 -19.65
N ARG A 306 6.72 -5.79 -19.01
CA ARG A 306 7.91 -5.71 -18.16
C ARG A 306 9.14 -5.26 -18.95
N GLU A 307 9.40 -5.88 -20.09
CA GLU A 307 10.54 -5.52 -20.96
C GLU A 307 10.47 -4.05 -21.40
N GLN A 308 9.27 -3.55 -21.72
CA GLN A 308 9.07 -2.14 -22.07
C GLN A 308 9.26 -1.19 -20.88
N LEU A 309 8.83 -1.57 -19.69
CA LEU A 309 9.04 -0.77 -18.47
C LEU A 309 10.51 -0.74 -18.07
N GLU A 310 11.21 -1.87 -18.13
CA GLU A 310 12.64 -1.99 -17.80
C GLU A 310 13.56 -1.32 -18.83
N ALA A 311 13.05 -1.09 -20.04
CA ALA A 311 13.73 -0.24 -21.03
C ALA A 311 13.75 1.25 -20.62
N LEU A 312 12.93 1.67 -19.66
CA LEU A 312 12.98 3.03 -19.11
C LEU A 312 14.14 3.19 -18.12
N PRO A 313 14.82 4.36 -18.08
CA PRO A 313 15.98 4.55 -17.23
C PRO A 313 15.72 4.31 -15.73
N GLY A 314 16.49 3.38 -15.15
CA GLY A 314 16.49 3.09 -13.71
C GLY A 314 15.24 2.35 -13.21
N VAL A 315 14.51 1.66 -14.08
CA VAL A 315 13.31 0.87 -13.73
C VAL A 315 13.64 -0.61 -13.66
N THR A 316 13.18 -1.27 -12.59
CA THR A 316 13.22 -2.72 -12.42
C THR A 316 11.82 -3.23 -12.09
N THR A 317 11.36 -4.31 -12.73
CA THR A 317 10.07 -4.94 -12.36
C THR A 317 10.31 -6.08 -11.37
N ARG A 318 9.43 -6.24 -10.37
CA ARG A 318 9.56 -7.28 -9.33
C ARG A 318 8.23 -7.93 -9.00
N ASP A 319 8.22 -9.27 -8.95
CA ASP A 319 7.03 -10.08 -8.72
C ASP A 319 6.73 -10.28 -7.23
N LEU A 320 5.69 -9.63 -6.72
CA LEU A 320 5.21 -9.81 -5.35
C LEU A 320 4.62 -11.20 -5.10
N SER A 321 4.14 -11.90 -6.12
CA SER A 321 3.56 -13.24 -5.94
C SER A 321 4.60 -14.29 -5.51
N GLN A 322 5.89 -14.01 -5.74
CA GLN A 322 7.00 -14.84 -5.26
C GLN A 322 7.44 -14.47 -3.83
N MET A 323 7.02 -13.31 -3.33
CA MET A 323 7.50 -12.73 -2.07
C MET A 323 6.47 -12.83 -0.93
N VAL A 324 5.18 -12.94 -1.28
CA VAL A 324 4.06 -12.94 -0.33
C VAL A 324 3.37 -14.30 -0.34
N ASP A 325 3.36 -14.98 0.80
CA ASP A 325 2.48 -16.12 1.00
C ASP A 325 1.04 -15.65 1.30
N ASP A 326 0.20 -15.63 0.27
CA ASP A 326 -1.22 -15.28 0.37
C ASP A 326 -2.15 -16.48 0.64
N ASN A 327 -1.62 -17.63 1.08
CA ASN A 327 -2.43 -18.83 1.37
C ASN A 327 -3.60 -18.54 2.33
N GLY A 328 -4.81 -18.92 1.91
CA GLY A 328 -6.03 -18.69 2.67
C GLY A 328 -6.66 -17.31 2.49
N TRP A 329 -6.05 -16.45 1.67
CA TRP A 329 -6.60 -15.16 1.20
C TRP A 329 -6.09 -14.89 -0.22
N LYS A 330 -6.23 -13.68 -0.74
CA LYS A 330 -5.65 -13.33 -2.06
C LYS A 330 -5.16 -11.88 -2.07
N LEU A 331 -3.88 -11.69 -2.35
CA LEU A 331 -3.33 -10.37 -2.61
C LEU A 331 -3.81 -9.88 -3.99
N ALA A 332 -4.50 -8.75 -4.02
CA ALA A 332 -5.09 -8.18 -5.23
C ALA A 332 -5.52 -6.71 -5.04
N GLY A 333 -5.60 -5.97 -6.15
CA GLY A 333 -6.12 -4.60 -6.16
C GLY A 333 -5.32 -3.65 -5.26
N TRP A 334 -6.01 -2.74 -4.57
CA TRP A 334 -5.39 -1.73 -3.71
C TRP A 334 -4.56 -2.31 -2.56
N ALA A 335 -4.82 -3.56 -2.17
CA ALA A 335 -4.05 -4.22 -1.15
C ALA A 335 -2.58 -4.42 -1.53
N GLY A 336 -2.22 -4.34 -2.81
CA GLY A 336 -0.84 -4.48 -3.26
C GLY A 336 0.11 -3.39 -2.75
N LYS A 337 -0.38 -2.16 -2.50
CA LYS A 337 0.49 -1.00 -2.24
C LYS A 337 1.35 -1.15 -0.99
N PRO A 338 0.81 -1.54 0.19
CA PRO A 338 1.65 -1.71 1.38
C PRO A 338 2.68 -2.83 1.24
N PHE A 339 2.36 -3.89 0.48
CA PHE A 339 3.28 -4.99 0.20
C PHE A 339 4.37 -4.54 -0.78
N ALA A 340 4.01 -3.78 -1.82
CA ALA A 340 4.96 -3.15 -2.73
C ALA A 340 5.97 -2.28 -1.97
N ILE A 341 5.49 -1.48 -1.01
CA ILE A 341 6.36 -0.67 -0.14
C ILE A 341 7.25 -1.60 0.69
N LEU A 342 6.69 -2.54 1.46
CA LEU A 342 7.45 -3.41 2.37
C LEU A 342 8.57 -4.17 1.64
N PHE A 343 8.25 -4.82 0.52
CA PHE A 343 9.15 -5.71 -0.22
C PHE A 343 10.05 -5.01 -1.25
N SER A 344 9.89 -3.70 -1.45
CA SER A 344 10.83 -2.93 -2.26
C SER A 344 12.25 -2.95 -1.66
N SER A 345 13.29 -2.76 -2.47
CA SER A 345 14.68 -2.79 -1.99
C SER A 345 15.12 -1.51 -1.26
N PHE A 346 14.32 -0.45 -1.33
CA PHE A 346 14.65 0.84 -0.73
C PHE A 346 14.46 0.84 0.78
N ARG A 347 15.19 1.69 1.50
CA ARG A 347 14.87 2.01 2.90
C ARG A 347 13.81 3.09 2.96
N GLU A 348 14.06 4.17 2.24
CA GLU A 348 13.19 5.33 2.14
C GLU A 348 12.45 5.23 0.80
N ALA A 349 11.15 4.97 0.84
CA ALA A 349 10.34 4.75 -0.35
C ALA A 349 9.29 5.85 -0.52
N ILE A 350 9.16 6.40 -1.74
CA ILE A 350 7.96 7.12 -2.17
C ILE A 350 7.15 6.16 -3.04
N PHE A 351 6.02 5.70 -2.50
CA PHE A 351 5.04 5.00 -3.31
C PHE A 351 4.21 5.99 -4.12
N ILE A 352 3.96 5.69 -5.39
CA ILE A 352 3.16 6.51 -6.30
C ILE A 352 2.16 5.59 -7.03
N ASP A 353 0.87 5.91 -6.94
CA ASP A 353 -0.16 5.23 -7.74
C ASP A 353 0.11 5.42 -9.24
N ALA A 354 -0.24 4.42 -10.06
CA ALA A 354 0.03 4.48 -11.50
C ALA A 354 -0.62 5.69 -12.19
N ASP A 355 -1.78 6.16 -11.69
CA ASP A 355 -2.52 7.31 -12.22
C ASP A 355 -2.26 8.63 -11.45
N SER A 356 -1.22 8.67 -10.60
CA SER A 356 -0.72 9.87 -9.95
C SER A 356 0.41 10.51 -10.77
N LEU A 357 0.36 11.83 -10.91
CA LEU A 357 1.30 12.61 -11.72
C LEU A 357 1.87 13.77 -10.90
N PHE A 358 3.17 14.01 -11.03
CA PHE A 358 3.89 15.05 -10.33
C PHE A 358 4.12 16.27 -11.22
N LEU A 359 4.00 17.47 -10.65
CA LEU A 359 4.39 18.73 -11.29
C LEU A 359 5.76 19.23 -10.80
N GLN A 360 6.31 18.62 -9.76
CA GLN A 360 7.64 18.90 -9.20
C GLN A 360 8.42 17.60 -9.05
N ASN A 361 9.75 17.65 -8.94
CA ASN A 361 10.53 16.45 -8.68
C ASN A 361 10.04 15.77 -7.38
N PRO A 362 9.59 14.50 -7.40
CA PRO A 362 9.06 13.82 -6.21
C PRO A 362 10.08 13.68 -5.08
N GLU A 363 11.38 13.70 -5.38
CA GLU A 363 12.46 13.60 -4.40
C GLU A 363 12.40 14.68 -3.32
N ILE A 364 11.79 15.84 -3.62
CA ILE A 364 11.63 16.91 -2.63
C ILE A 364 10.81 16.47 -1.40
N LEU A 365 10.01 15.40 -1.50
CA LEU A 365 9.26 14.86 -0.38
C LEU A 365 10.15 14.25 0.70
N PHE A 366 11.34 13.75 0.35
CA PHE A 366 12.33 13.30 1.34
C PHE A 366 12.96 14.47 2.11
N GLU A 367 12.88 15.67 1.54
CA GLU A 367 13.39 16.90 2.17
C GLU A 367 12.31 17.68 2.93
N ASP A 368 11.06 17.24 2.88
CA ASP A 368 9.97 17.84 3.66
C ASP A 368 10.30 17.78 5.17
N GLU A 369 10.12 18.90 5.86
CA GLU A 369 10.45 19.04 7.28
C GLU A 369 9.72 18.02 8.15
N ALA A 370 8.45 17.71 7.80
CA ALA A 370 7.67 16.75 8.53
C ALA A 370 8.20 15.34 8.29
N TYR A 371 8.51 14.96 7.04
CA TYR A 371 9.14 13.67 6.74
C TYR A 371 10.49 13.50 7.44
N ARG A 372 11.41 14.46 7.36
CA ARG A 372 12.72 14.35 8.01
C ARG A 372 12.59 14.13 9.51
N LYS A 373 11.58 14.73 10.14
CA LYS A 373 11.29 14.54 11.57
C LYS A 373 10.69 13.16 11.85
N THR A 374 9.67 12.77 11.09
CA THR A 374 8.84 11.62 11.44
C THR A 374 9.29 10.33 10.78
N GLY A 375 9.79 10.36 9.54
CA GLY A 375 10.08 9.19 8.73
C GLY A 375 8.84 8.65 7.99
N ALA A 376 7.66 9.22 8.22
CA ALA A 376 6.44 8.88 7.48
C ALA A 376 5.63 10.14 7.16
N LEU A 377 5.29 10.32 5.87
CA LEU A 377 4.54 11.46 5.34
C LEU A 377 3.35 10.97 4.50
N PHE A 378 2.16 11.39 4.88
CA PHE A 378 0.88 11.04 4.25
C PHE A 378 0.15 12.29 3.73
N PHE A 379 -0.85 12.12 2.86
CA PHE A 379 -1.62 13.22 2.27
C PHE A 379 -3.09 13.13 2.65
N LYS A 380 -3.78 14.27 2.78
CA LYS A 380 -5.19 14.32 3.20
C LYS A 380 -6.12 14.13 2.00
N ASP A 381 -7.18 13.32 2.12
CA ASP A 381 -8.20 13.23 1.07
C ASP A 381 -9.06 14.53 1.01
N ARG A 382 -10.18 14.54 0.29
CA ARG A 382 -11.10 15.68 0.19
C ARG A 382 -11.91 15.85 1.47
N LEU A 383 -12.20 17.10 1.87
CA LEU A 383 -13.18 17.44 2.89
C LEU A 383 -14.61 17.24 2.36
N MET A 384 -15.03 15.98 2.28
CA MET A 384 -16.35 15.59 1.80
C MET A 384 -16.98 14.51 2.65
N MET A 385 -18.30 14.34 2.50
CA MET A 385 -19.10 13.33 3.22
C MET A 385 -18.86 13.37 4.74
N PRO A 386 -19.25 14.45 5.45
CA PRO A 386 -19.03 14.57 6.89
C PRO A 386 -19.59 13.38 7.68
N GLU A 387 -18.73 12.66 8.38
CA GLU A 387 -19.09 11.52 9.23
C GLU A 387 -18.13 11.43 10.42
N SER A 388 -18.67 11.42 11.65
CA SER A 388 -17.82 11.21 12.83
C SER A 388 -17.63 9.72 13.11
N LYS A 389 -16.38 9.27 13.01
CA LYS A 389 -15.91 7.94 13.42
C LYS A 389 -15.32 7.94 14.83
N LYS A 390 -15.51 9.00 15.63
CA LYS A 390 -14.95 9.15 16.98
C LYS A 390 -15.18 7.93 17.87
N ARG A 391 -16.42 7.42 17.95
CA ARG A 391 -16.74 6.28 18.80
C ARG A 391 -15.98 5.02 18.37
N TRP A 392 -15.95 4.75 17.07
CA TRP A 392 -15.21 3.61 16.52
C TRP A 392 -13.71 3.74 16.77
N LEU A 393 -13.12 4.93 16.60
CA LEU A 393 -11.72 5.17 16.95
C LEU A 393 -11.44 4.95 18.45
N GLN A 394 -12.35 5.37 19.33
CA GLN A 394 -12.23 5.11 20.78
C GLN A 394 -12.32 3.61 21.13
N GLU A 395 -12.99 2.82 20.31
CA GLU A 395 -13.13 1.37 20.47
C GLU A 395 -11.87 0.64 20.00
N ILE A 396 -11.33 0.99 18.83
CA ILE A 396 -10.20 0.26 18.24
C ILE A 396 -8.83 0.73 18.74
N LEU A 397 -8.67 2.03 19.03
CA LEU A 397 -7.35 2.58 19.37
C LEU A 397 -7.01 2.32 20.84
N PRO A 398 -5.75 1.96 21.16
CA PRO A 398 -5.29 1.91 22.53
C PRO A 398 -5.43 3.27 23.24
N ARG A 399 -5.63 3.24 24.56
CA ARG A 399 -5.65 4.45 25.39
C ARG A 399 -4.25 4.77 25.93
N PRO A 400 -3.89 6.05 26.10
CA PRO A 400 -4.64 7.23 25.67
C PRO A 400 -4.63 7.39 24.14
N VAL A 401 -5.75 7.86 23.57
CA VAL A 401 -5.82 8.17 22.13
C VAL A 401 -4.95 9.39 21.85
N SER A 402 -4.16 9.35 20.77
CA SER A 402 -3.22 10.42 20.44
C SER A 402 -3.93 11.73 20.06
N ASN A 403 -3.23 12.85 20.23
CA ASN A 403 -3.72 14.14 19.74
C ASN A 403 -3.87 14.18 18.20
N LYS A 404 -3.07 13.38 17.47
CA LYS A 404 -3.15 13.28 16.00
C LYS A 404 -4.44 12.59 15.58
N ALA A 405 -4.76 11.45 16.19
CA ALA A 405 -6.04 10.78 15.98
C ALA A 405 -7.23 11.65 16.39
N MET A 406 -7.18 12.32 17.55
CA MET A 406 -8.24 13.22 18.00
C MET A 406 -8.42 14.46 17.10
N GLY A 407 -7.36 14.93 16.46
CA GLY A 407 -7.38 16.02 15.48
C GLY A 407 -7.71 15.58 14.06
N SER A 408 -7.85 14.28 13.79
CA SER A 408 -8.15 13.76 12.46
C SER A 408 -9.56 14.14 12.00
N ARG A 409 -9.76 14.14 10.67
CA ARG A 409 -11.07 14.38 10.04
C ARG A 409 -12.08 13.30 10.44
N PHE A 410 -11.63 12.06 10.62
CA PHE A 410 -12.42 10.94 11.13
C PHE A 410 -12.97 11.20 12.53
N TRP A 411 -12.14 11.69 13.44
CA TRP A 411 -12.56 11.92 14.82
C TRP A 411 -13.49 13.13 14.92
N THR A 412 -13.08 14.24 14.33
CA THR A 412 -13.83 15.52 14.34
C THR A 412 -15.14 15.44 13.55
N GLY A 413 -15.25 14.49 12.61
CA GLY A 413 -16.40 14.33 11.73
C GLY A 413 -16.41 15.28 10.55
N GLN A 414 -15.28 15.93 10.25
CA GLN A 414 -15.15 16.84 9.12
C GLN A 414 -15.26 16.13 7.77
N SER A 415 -14.83 14.87 7.70
CA SER A 415 -14.92 14.05 6.50
C SER A 415 -14.89 12.56 6.86
N GLY A 416 -15.58 11.75 6.07
CA GLY A 416 -15.51 10.28 6.11
C GLY A 416 -14.20 9.69 5.58
N HIS A 417 -13.32 10.53 5.00
CA HIS A 417 -11.98 10.15 4.53
C HIS A 417 -10.92 11.05 5.18
N MET A 418 -9.80 10.47 5.63
CA MET A 418 -8.67 11.22 6.17
C MET A 418 -7.53 11.23 5.17
N GLN A 419 -7.16 10.07 4.62
CA GLN A 419 -5.94 9.91 3.84
C GLN A 419 -6.21 9.67 2.36
N GLU A 420 -5.43 10.32 1.50
CA GLU A 420 -5.23 9.90 0.10
C GLU A 420 -3.92 9.10 0.04
N SER A 421 -4.00 7.85 -0.44
CA SER A 421 -2.86 6.91 -0.54
C SER A 421 -2.26 6.83 -1.94
N GLY A 422 -2.66 7.72 -2.85
CA GLY A 422 -2.05 7.86 -4.17
C GLY A 422 -0.56 8.25 -4.15
N VAL A 423 -0.09 8.82 -3.03
CA VAL A 423 1.33 8.97 -2.69
C VAL A 423 1.54 8.69 -1.21
N VAL A 424 2.55 7.88 -0.87
CA VAL A 424 2.91 7.55 0.52
C VAL A 424 4.43 7.56 0.65
N VAL A 425 4.98 8.26 1.64
CA VAL A 425 6.44 8.33 1.86
C VAL A 425 6.80 7.72 3.21
N VAL A 426 7.70 6.73 3.22
CA VAL A 426 8.05 5.96 4.43
C VAL A 426 9.53 5.61 4.46
N ASP A 427 10.23 5.91 5.57
CA ASP A 427 11.44 5.24 6.02
C ASP A 427 11.04 3.90 6.67
N LYS A 428 11.17 2.82 5.91
CA LYS A 428 10.74 1.48 6.32
C LYS A 428 11.57 0.92 7.46
N TRP A 429 12.80 1.38 7.65
CA TRP A 429 13.64 0.97 8.77
C TRP A 429 13.10 1.54 10.08
N ARG A 430 12.66 2.80 10.08
CA ARG A 430 12.05 3.42 11.27
C ARG A 430 10.68 2.83 11.60
N HIS A 431 9.90 2.50 10.59
CA HIS A 431 8.49 2.14 10.75
C HIS A 431 8.15 0.70 10.37
N PHE A 432 9.13 -0.21 10.51
CA PHE A 432 9.01 -1.59 10.05
C PHE A 432 7.78 -2.31 10.63
N ILE A 433 7.58 -2.22 11.95
CA ILE A 433 6.45 -2.88 12.62
C ILE A 433 5.11 -2.25 12.25
N ALA A 434 5.07 -0.93 12.05
CA ALA A 434 3.86 -0.24 11.61
C ALA A 434 3.45 -0.76 10.22
N LEU A 435 4.42 -0.87 9.31
CA LEU A 435 4.22 -1.38 7.96
C LEU A 435 3.80 -2.87 7.93
N LEU A 436 4.31 -3.70 8.85
CA LEU A 436 3.80 -5.07 9.04
C LEU A 436 2.32 -5.09 9.43
N LEU A 437 1.87 -4.17 10.31
CA LEU A 437 0.45 -4.06 10.65
C LEU A 437 -0.38 -3.52 9.48
N VAL A 438 0.14 -2.58 8.68
CA VAL A 438 -0.56 -2.12 7.47
C VAL A 438 -0.74 -3.27 6.48
N THR A 439 0.30 -4.07 6.22
CA THR A 439 0.17 -5.26 5.36
C THR A 439 -0.81 -6.29 5.94
N ARG A 440 -0.86 -6.48 7.26
CA ARG A 440 -1.89 -7.30 7.92
C ARG A 440 -3.31 -6.86 7.58
N MET A 441 -3.57 -5.57 7.70
CA MET A 441 -4.89 -4.97 7.48
C MET A 441 -5.31 -5.02 6.00
N ASN A 442 -4.35 -4.99 5.09
CA ASN A 442 -4.58 -5.09 3.64
C ASN A 442 -4.50 -6.52 3.11
N GLY A 443 -4.06 -7.48 3.91
CA GLY A 443 -3.95 -8.88 3.53
C GLY A 443 -5.07 -9.76 4.13
N PRO A 444 -4.73 -10.68 5.06
CA PRO A 444 -5.67 -11.70 5.53
C PRO A 444 -6.91 -11.16 6.29
N ASP A 445 -6.83 -9.95 6.85
CA ASP A 445 -7.94 -9.30 7.54
C ASP A 445 -8.67 -8.26 6.68
N ARG A 446 -8.27 -8.06 5.42
CA ARG A 446 -8.88 -7.11 4.48
C ARG A 446 -10.36 -7.38 4.27
N ASP A 447 -10.68 -8.59 3.85
CA ASP A 447 -12.02 -8.95 3.38
C ASP A 447 -12.88 -9.53 4.50
N GLY A 448 -14.13 -9.08 4.52
CA GLY A 448 -15.21 -9.73 5.24
C GLY A 448 -15.68 -11.01 4.55
N ASP A 449 -16.45 -11.80 5.29
CA ASP A 449 -17.15 -12.98 4.79
C ASP A 449 -18.49 -13.07 5.52
N GLN A 450 -19.56 -12.64 4.86
CA GLN A 450 -20.91 -12.64 5.41
C GLN A 450 -21.38 -14.05 5.78
N SER A 451 -20.93 -15.09 5.05
CA SER A 451 -21.30 -16.48 5.34
C SER A 451 -20.72 -16.97 6.68
N LYS A 452 -19.60 -16.38 7.09
CA LYS A 452 -18.91 -16.65 8.36
C LYS A 452 -19.11 -15.55 9.40
N GLN A 453 -19.99 -14.57 9.13
CA GLN A 453 -20.18 -13.38 9.97
C GLN A 453 -18.84 -12.65 10.27
N LYS A 454 -17.90 -12.70 9.33
CA LYS A 454 -16.61 -12.01 9.43
C LYS A 454 -16.74 -10.61 8.87
N THR A 455 -16.41 -9.61 9.67
CA THR A 455 -16.21 -8.23 9.21
C THR A 455 -14.73 -8.00 8.95
N GLY A 456 -14.36 -7.63 7.73
CA GLY A 456 -13.01 -7.27 7.33
C GLY A 456 -12.71 -5.79 7.51
N VAL A 457 -11.44 -5.41 7.33
CA VAL A 457 -11.01 -4.00 7.42
C VAL A 457 -11.70 -3.14 6.37
N TYR A 458 -11.83 -3.63 5.13
CA TYR A 458 -12.45 -2.87 4.04
C TYR A 458 -13.98 -2.75 4.17
N ASP A 459 -14.61 -3.47 5.10
CA ASP A 459 -16.02 -3.24 5.46
C ASP A 459 -16.18 -2.05 6.42
N MET A 460 -15.10 -1.63 7.09
CA MET A 460 -15.10 -0.57 8.09
C MET A 460 -14.53 0.75 7.56
N VAL A 461 -13.61 0.68 6.59
CA VAL A 461 -12.97 1.83 5.94
C VAL A 461 -12.91 1.62 4.43
N TYR A 462 -12.76 2.71 3.67
CA TYR A 462 -12.76 2.64 2.20
C TYR A 462 -11.36 2.30 1.65
N GLY A 463 -11.15 1.02 1.37
CA GLY A 463 -9.91 0.53 0.78
C GLY A 463 -8.70 0.67 1.71
N ASP A 464 -7.52 0.79 1.10
CA ASP A 464 -6.23 0.85 1.78
C ASP A 464 -5.96 2.21 2.46
N LYS A 465 -6.62 3.26 2.00
CA LYS A 465 -6.34 4.67 2.34
C LYS A 465 -6.12 4.91 3.83
N GLU A 466 -7.06 4.45 4.65
CA GLU A 466 -7.04 4.71 6.10
C GLU A 466 -6.11 3.75 6.86
N THR A 467 -5.69 2.66 6.23
CA THR A 467 -4.91 1.60 6.90
C THR A 467 -3.51 2.08 7.28
N PHE A 468 -2.91 3.02 6.53
CA PHE A 468 -1.57 3.53 6.80
C PHE A 468 -1.50 4.25 8.16
N TRP A 469 -2.18 5.37 8.31
CA TRP A 469 -2.14 6.11 9.59
C TRP A 469 -2.76 5.34 10.75
N LEU A 470 -3.78 4.49 10.49
CA LEU A 470 -4.35 3.62 11.52
C LEU A 470 -3.34 2.58 12.02
N GLY A 471 -2.48 2.05 11.14
CA GLY A 471 -1.43 1.10 11.53
C GLY A 471 -0.47 1.72 12.55
N TRP A 472 -0.04 2.95 12.30
CA TRP A 472 0.80 3.75 13.20
C TRP A 472 0.12 4.01 14.54
N GLU A 473 -1.13 4.48 14.52
CA GLU A 473 -1.90 4.75 15.74
C GLU A 473 -2.19 3.49 16.57
N LEU A 474 -2.48 2.35 15.92
CA LEU A 474 -2.75 1.08 16.60
C LEU A 474 -1.52 0.57 17.37
N ILE A 475 -0.31 0.70 16.80
CA ILE A 475 0.93 0.30 17.49
C ILE A 475 1.53 1.40 18.35
N GLY A 476 1.01 2.63 18.27
CA GLY A 476 1.53 3.80 18.97
C GLY A 476 2.85 4.32 18.44
N ASP A 477 3.17 4.02 17.18
CA ASP A 477 4.21 4.73 16.45
C ASP A 477 3.59 6.06 16.00
N LEU A 478 3.83 7.11 16.79
CA LEU A 478 3.25 8.43 16.54
C LEU A 478 4.14 9.29 15.65
N ASP A 479 5.25 8.76 15.13
CA ASP A 479 6.16 9.45 14.24
C ASP A 479 5.67 9.34 12.79
N TYR A 480 4.52 9.94 12.51
CA TYR A 480 4.02 10.18 11.16
C TYR A 480 3.44 11.58 11.03
N ALA A 481 3.38 12.13 9.83
CA ALA A 481 2.76 13.43 9.57
C ALA A 481 1.84 13.37 8.36
N PHE A 482 0.80 14.20 8.38
CA PHE A 482 0.11 14.57 7.16
C PHE A 482 0.75 15.84 6.61
N HIS A 483 1.08 15.84 5.32
CA HIS A 483 1.64 16.99 4.63
C HIS A 483 0.73 18.23 4.81
N ASP A 484 1.36 19.38 5.05
CA ASP A 484 0.66 20.62 5.42
C ASP A 484 0.05 21.37 4.22
N GLY A 485 0.47 21.02 3.01
CA GLY A 485 -0.12 21.55 1.78
C GLY A 485 -1.58 21.13 1.61
N ASP A 486 -2.39 22.05 1.10
CA ASP A 486 -3.83 21.86 1.00
C ASP A 486 -4.19 20.95 -0.20
N ALA A 487 -5.33 20.25 -0.08
CA ALA A 487 -5.96 19.57 -1.20
C ALA A 487 -6.65 20.59 -2.12
N GLY A 488 -6.97 20.18 -3.34
CA GLY A 488 -7.58 21.02 -4.34
C GLY A 488 -8.06 20.25 -5.57
N VAL A 489 -8.47 20.99 -6.58
CA VAL A 489 -8.84 20.46 -7.90
C VAL A 489 -8.20 21.33 -8.98
N MET A 490 -7.99 20.77 -10.17
CA MET A 490 -7.53 21.50 -11.33
C MET A 490 -8.35 21.16 -12.57
N GLY A 491 -8.49 22.13 -13.47
CA GLY A 491 -9.29 21.95 -14.68
C GLY A 491 -9.77 23.26 -15.28
N THR A 492 -10.92 23.19 -15.95
CA THR A 492 -11.59 24.34 -16.56
C THR A 492 -12.60 24.93 -15.58
N LEU A 493 -12.65 26.26 -15.50
CA LEU A 493 -13.62 26.95 -14.67
C LEU A 493 -15.03 26.77 -15.26
N GLU A 494 -15.99 26.32 -14.44
CA GLU A 494 -17.40 26.36 -14.83
C GLU A 494 -17.82 27.82 -14.98
N LYS A 495 -18.44 28.19 -16.11
CA LYS A 495 -19.07 29.51 -16.25
C LYS A 495 -20.18 29.61 -15.20
N ALA A 496 -20.17 30.69 -14.42
CA ALA A 496 -21.19 30.94 -13.40
C ALA A 496 -22.59 30.71 -13.99
N SER A 497 -23.25 29.62 -13.60
CA SER A 497 -24.65 29.45 -13.91
C SER A 497 -25.42 30.43 -13.04
N THR A 498 -26.21 31.28 -13.69
CA THR A 498 -27.07 32.29 -13.07
C THR A 498 -28.04 31.73 -12.02
N GLU A 499 -28.18 30.41 -11.91
CA GLU A 499 -29.10 29.74 -10.98
C GLU A 499 -28.43 29.29 -9.67
N ASN A 500 -27.16 28.84 -9.68
CA ASN A 500 -26.48 28.37 -8.46
C ASN A 500 -25.71 29.47 -7.73
N GLY A 501 -25.16 30.45 -8.48
CA GLY A 501 -24.50 31.62 -7.88
C GLY A 501 -25.46 32.47 -7.05
N GLN A 502 -26.73 32.56 -7.48
CA GLN A 502 -27.77 33.31 -6.76
C GLN A 502 -28.23 32.60 -5.48
N ALA A 503 -28.26 31.27 -5.42
CA ALA A 503 -28.64 30.54 -4.21
C ALA A 503 -27.58 30.68 -3.10
N VAL A 504 -26.29 30.53 -3.46
CA VAL A 504 -25.17 30.69 -2.51
C VAL A 504 -24.99 32.16 -2.09
N GLN A 505 -25.15 33.11 -3.01
CA GLN A 505 -25.14 34.54 -2.68
C GLN A 505 -26.34 34.96 -1.82
N ALA A 506 -27.53 34.37 -2.02
CA ALA A 506 -28.72 34.70 -1.24
C ALA A 506 -28.69 34.14 0.19
N GLU A 507 -27.92 33.07 0.47
CA GLU A 507 -27.71 32.58 1.83
C GLU A 507 -26.65 33.37 2.60
N LEU A 508 -25.52 33.72 1.96
CA LEU A 508 -24.47 34.56 2.55
C LEU A 508 -24.96 36.00 2.84
N ALA A 509 -25.88 36.52 2.03
CA ALA A 509 -26.50 37.83 2.26
C ALA A 509 -27.47 37.83 3.46
N LYS A 510 -27.99 36.67 3.90
CA LYS A 510 -28.90 36.57 5.04
C LYS A 510 -28.18 36.55 6.39
N THR A 511 -26.92 36.12 6.44
CA THR A 511 -26.10 36.11 7.68
C THR A 511 -25.46 37.46 8.00
N ASN A 512 -25.36 38.38 7.03
CA ASN A 512 -24.73 39.69 7.21
C ASN A 512 -25.74 40.84 7.41
N ALA A 513 -27.00 40.55 7.74
CA ALA A 513 -28.07 41.54 7.82
C ALA A 513 -28.05 42.43 9.09
N THR A 514 -26.87 42.73 9.66
CA THR A 514 -26.75 43.66 10.79
C THR A 514 -25.69 44.75 10.68
N ASP A 515 -24.92 44.87 9.59
CA ASP A 515 -23.99 46.00 9.46
C ASP A 515 -23.99 46.62 8.05
N GLU A 516 -24.33 47.91 7.99
CA GLU A 516 -24.26 48.80 6.81
C GLU A 516 -22.81 49.13 6.44
N ALA A 517 -22.03 48.11 6.08
CA ALA A 517 -20.77 48.29 5.37
C ALA A 517 -20.79 47.42 4.12
N ALA A 518 -20.63 48.05 2.95
CA ALA A 518 -20.58 47.39 1.65
C ALA A 518 -19.46 46.33 1.62
N THR A 519 -19.80 45.11 2.02
CA THR A 519 -18.93 43.93 1.97
C THR A 519 -19.09 43.34 0.58
N THR A 520 -18.08 43.53 -0.26
CA THR A 520 -17.95 42.83 -1.54
C THR A 520 -18.00 41.33 -1.27
N VAL A 521 -19.06 40.65 -1.71
CA VAL A 521 -19.18 39.20 -1.61
C VAL A 521 -18.02 38.58 -2.43
N PRO A 522 -17.19 37.70 -1.85
CA PRO A 522 -16.07 37.12 -2.57
C PRO A 522 -16.54 36.33 -3.80
N GLU A 523 -15.82 36.48 -4.91
CA GLU A 523 -16.13 35.76 -6.14
C GLU A 523 -15.84 34.26 -5.93
N MET A 524 -16.86 33.42 -6.18
CA MET A 524 -16.76 31.98 -6.02
C MET A 524 -16.48 31.33 -7.38
N TYR A 525 -15.49 30.45 -7.40
CA TYR A 525 -15.10 29.68 -8.57
C TYR A 525 -15.44 28.21 -8.37
N THR A 526 -15.85 27.53 -9.45
CA THR A 526 -16.12 26.08 -9.43
C THR A 526 -15.32 25.39 -10.52
N ILE A 527 -14.67 24.28 -10.16
CA ILE A 527 -14.04 23.34 -11.09
C ILE A 527 -14.56 21.94 -10.75
N CYS A 528 -14.97 21.20 -11.77
CA CYS A 528 -15.42 19.82 -11.67
C CYS A 528 -14.47 18.92 -12.45
N ALA A 529 -13.75 18.05 -11.74
CA ALA A 529 -12.77 17.17 -12.36
C ALA A 529 -12.60 15.89 -11.53
N PRO A 530 -12.14 14.78 -12.13
CA PRO A 530 -11.73 13.60 -11.36
C PRO A 530 -10.41 13.85 -10.59
N GLN A 531 -9.61 14.85 -11.01
CA GLN A 531 -8.29 15.10 -10.44
C GLN A 531 -8.34 15.62 -8.99
N LEU A 532 -7.71 14.90 -8.06
CA LEU A 532 -7.40 15.40 -6.72
C LEU A 532 -6.01 16.01 -6.74
N LEU A 533 -5.93 17.33 -6.65
CA LEU A 533 -4.67 18.06 -6.61
C LEU A 533 -4.19 18.19 -5.16
N HIS A 534 -2.89 18.00 -4.95
CA HIS A 534 -2.20 18.35 -3.73
C HIS A 534 -1.23 19.50 -4.00
N LEU A 535 -1.24 20.49 -3.11
CA LEU A 535 -0.35 21.64 -3.17
C LEU A 535 0.86 21.41 -2.26
N ASP A 536 1.97 22.08 -2.54
CA ASP A 536 3.10 22.20 -1.64
C ASP A 536 2.83 23.22 -0.50
N ARG A 537 3.80 23.40 0.40
CA ARG A 537 3.72 24.35 1.53
C ARG A 537 3.63 25.81 1.08
N SER A 538 4.02 26.13 -0.15
CA SER A 538 3.90 27.46 -0.76
C SER A 538 2.56 27.66 -1.49
N GLY A 539 1.69 26.65 -1.48
CA GLY A 539 0.38 26.68 -2.14
C GLY A 539 0.46 26.49 -3.66
N ARG A 540 1.56 25.93 -4.19
CA ARG A 540 1.72 25.63 -5.62
C ARG A 540 1.42 24.16 -5.91
N PRO A 541 0.93 23.82 -7.11
CA PRO A 541 0.70 22.44 -7.54
C PRO A 541 1.93 21.55 -7.33
N LEU A 542 1.75 20.44 -6.61
CA LEU A 542 2.82 19.48 -6.31
C LEU A 542 2.62 18.17 -7.08
N TRP A 543 1.49 17.51 -6.86
CA TRP A 543 1.10 16.28 -7.55
C TRP A 543 -0.42 16.15 -7.55
N PHE A 544 -0.98 15.35 -8.46
CA PHE A 544 -2.41 15.04 -8.47
C PHE A 544 -2.67 13.57 -8.79
N ASN A 545 -3.74 13.02 -8.21
CA ASN A 545 -4.30 11.72 -8.60
C ASN A 545 -5.46 11.90 -9.57
N GLY A 546 -5.72 10.92 -10.45
CA GLY A 546 -6.92 10.88 -11.29
C GLY A 546 -6.66 10.96 -12.79
N TRP A 547 -5.40 10.79 -13.21
CA TRP A 547 -4.96 10.79 -14.61
C TRP A 547 -5.18 12.11 -15.37
N LEU A 548 -4.76 12.19 -16.63
CA LEU A 548 -4.89 13.38 -17.49
C LEU A 548 -6.25 13.52 -18.16
N LEU A 549 -7.05 12.45 -18.19
CA LEU A 549 -8.32 12.41 -18.92
C LEU A 549 -9.49 12.90 -18.04
N PRO A 550 -10.54 13.47 -18.66
CA PRO A 550 -11.75 13.88 -17.94
C PRO A 550 -12.53 12.69 -17.36
N ASN A 551 -12.32 11.49 -17.90
CA ASN A 551 -12.80 10.23 -17.34
C ASN A 551 -11.74 9.14 -17.55
N LYS A 552 -11.13 8.65 -16.46
CA LYS A 552 -10.09 7.61 -16.52
C LYS A 552 -10.60 6.21 -16.91
N PHE A 553 -11.92 5.99 -16.91
CA PHE A 553 -12.53 4.70 -17.24
C PHE A 553 -12.96 4.58 -18.70
N ASP A 554 -12.96 5.69 -19.45
CA ASP A 554 -13.36 5.68 -20.85
C ASP A 554 -12.18 5.20 -21.72
N LYS A 555 -12.39 4.15 -22.52
CA LYS A 555 -11.36 3.47 -23.33
C LYS A 555 -11.25 4.02 -24.76
N GLY A 556 -11.89 5.14 -25.07
CA GLY A 556 -11.86 5.75 -26.40
C GLY A 556 -10.47 6.21 -26.83
N LYS A 557 -9.99 5.76 -28.00
CA LYS A 557 -8.66 6.10 -28.56
C LYS A 557 -8.47 7.55 -29.03
N ASN A 558 -9.52 8.39 -28.93
CA ASN A 558 -9.55 9.77 -29.43
C ASN A 558 -9.91 10.79 -28.33
N GLN A 559 -9.61 10.48 -27.07
CA GLN A 559 -9.92 11.41 -25.99
C GLN A 559 -8.87 12.52 -25.91
N GLU A 560 -9.38 13.74 -25.79
CA GLU A 560 -8.57 14.91 -25.50
C GLU A 560 -8.24 14.94 -24.00
N PRO A 561 -7.00 15.31 -23.63
CA PRO A 561 -6.64 15.57 -22.24
C PRO A 561 -7.53 16.64 -21.61
N SER A 562 -7.72 16.56 -20.30
CA SER A 562 -8.35 17.62 -19.51
C SER A 562 -7.65 18.95 -19.75
N ARG A 563 -8.44 20.00 -19.97
CA ARG A 563 -7.91 21.36 -20.09
C ARG A 563 -7.68 21.95 -18.70
N PHE A 564 -6.41 22.15 -18.34
CA PHE A 564 -5.98 22.68 -17.06
C PHE A 564 -5.78 24.21 -17.15
N GLU A 565 -6.86 24.97 -16.96
CA GLU A 565 -6.83 26.44 -17.04
C GLU A 565 -6.42 27.08 -15.71
N ALA A 566 -6.94 26.54 -14.61
CA ALA A 566 -6.73 27.01 -13.26
C ALA A 566 -6.79 25.86 -12.25
N PHE A 567 -6.46 26.14 -11.00
CA PHE A 567 -6.68 25.24 -9.88
C PHE A 567 -7.38 25.97 -8.74
N LEU A 568 -8.15 25.22 -7.95
CA LEU A 568 -8.81 25.72 -6.75
C LEU A 568 -8.25 25.02 -5.52
N LYS A 569 -8.08 25.78 -4.45
CA LYS A 569 -7.67 25.27 -3.14
C LYS A 569 -8.90 24.97 -2.28
N GLU A 570 -8.87 23.83 -1.59
CA GLU A 570 -9.87 23.42 -0.61
C GLU A 570 -9.96 24.47 0.53
N PRO A 571 -11.15 25.02 0.81
CA PRO A 571 -11.37 25.85 2.00
C PRO A 571 -11.15 25.03 3.28
N ARG A 572 -10.53 25.64 4.29
CA ARG A 572 -10.28 24.97 5.59
C ARG A 572 -11.54 24.88 6.46
N GLU A 573 -12.53 25.71 6.17
CA GLU A 573 -13.79 25.76 6.91
C GLU A 573 -14.81 24.79 6.30
N ILE A 574 -15.56 24.11 7.18
CA ILE A 574 -16.70 23.29 6.76
C ILE A 574 -17.83 24.25 6.38
N ARG A 575 -18.40 24.06 5.19
CA ARG A 575 -19.50 24.87 4.65
C ARG A 575 -20.76 24.00 4.46
N ASP A 576 -21.91 24.63 4.41
CA ASP A 576 -23.18 24.02 3.99
C ASP A 576 -23.79 24.86 2.84
N PRO A 577 -23.95 24.30 1.62
CA PRO A 577 -23.47 22.99 1.19
C PRO A 577 -21.93 22.89 1.24
N GLY A 578 -21.43 21.66 1.43
CA GLY A 578 -19.98 21.39 1.45
C GLY A 578 -19.28 21.91 0.19
N ALA A 579 -18.03 22.36 0.36
CA ALA A 579 -17.24 22.90 -0.75
C ALA A 579 -17.02 21.88 -1.88
N TRP A 580 -16.96 20.60 -1.51
CA TRP A 580 -16.90 19.47 -2.44
C TRP A 580 -18.27 18.85 -2.71
N GLN A 581 -18.57 18.63 -3.99
CA GLN A 581 -19.78 17.92 -4.43
C GLN A 581 -19.41 16.78 -5.37
N LEU A 582 -19.84 15.56 -5.02
CA LEU A 582 -19.65 14.38 -5.87
C LEU A 582 -20.72 14.36 -6.97
N ARG A 583 -20.30 14.28 -8.23
CA ARG A 583 -21.14 14.03 -9.41
C ARG A 583 -20.89 12.62 -9.95
N ALA A 584 -21.64 12.22 -10.98
CA ALA A 584 -21.46 10.92 -11.63
C ALA A 584 -20.03 10.72 -12.16
N ASN A 585 -19.63 9.46 -12.35
CA ASN A 585 -18.31 9.06 -12.88
C ASN A 585 -17.12 9.57 -12.07
N ASN A 586 -17.25 9.65 -10.73
CA ASN A 586 -16.22 10.12 -9.81
C ASN A 586 -15.73 11.55 -10.07
N ILE A 587 -16.53 12.37 -10.76
CA ILE A 587 -16.23 13.80 -10.93
C ILE A 587 -16.52 14.51 -9.61
N CYS A 588 -15.51 15.15 -9.03
CA CYS A 588 -15.64 15.94 -7.82
C CYS A 588 -15.58 17.43 -8.17
N CYS A 589 -16.59 18.18 -7.75
CA CYS A 589 -16.66 19.62 -7.95
C CYS A 589 -16.24 20.34 -6.68
N LEU A 590 -15.20 21.16 -6.78
CA LEU A 590 -14.81 22.07 -5.71
C LEU A 590 -15.31 23.48 -6.03
N THR A 591 -15.98 24.09 -5.06
CA THR A 591 -16.34 25.51 -5.10
C THR A 591 -15.54 26.27 -4.04
N SER A 592 -14.75 27.26 -4.45
CA SER A 592 -13.81 27.97 -3.58
C SER A 592 -13.63 29.43 -4.03
N GLU A 593 -13.32 30.31 -3.09
CA GLU A 593 -12.88 31.69 -3.35
C GLU A 593 -11.37 31.75 -3.68
N HIS A 594 -10.64 30.67 -3.39
CA HIS A 594 -9.18 30.59 -3.58
C HIS A 594 -8.83 29.96 -4.92
N LYS A 595 -8.88 30.77 -5.98
CA LYS A 595 -8.39 30.42 -7.31
C LYS A 595 -6.89 30.67 -7.42
N GLY A 596 -6.16 29.67 -7.91
CA GLY A 596 -4.77 29.75 -8.32
C GLY A 596 -4.62 29.65 -9.84
N GLU A 597 -3.62 30.34 -10.38
CA GLU A 597 -3.23 30.23 -11.78
C GLU A 597 -1.89 29.50 -11.90
N PHE A 598 -1.79 28.64 -12.91
CA PHE A 598 -0.54 27.96 -13.21
C PHE A 598 0.51 28.94 -13.68
N SER A 599 1.71 28.83 -13.10
CA SER A 599 2.90 29.57 -13.56
C SER A 599 3.29 29.12 -14.98
N ARG A 600 4.17 29.86 -15.63
CA ARG A 600 4.67 29.46 -16.95
C ARG A 600 5.34 28.09 -16.90
N ASP A 601 6.15 27.84 -15.87
CA ASP A 601 6.90 26.61 -15.71
C ASP A 601 5.97 25.44 -15.39
N GLU A 602 4.95 25.64 -14.54
CA GLU A 602 3.94 24.61 -14.25
C GLU A 602 3.11 24.24 -15.49
N ARG A 603 2.78 25.22 -16.35
CA ARG A 603 2.12 24.93 -17.64
C ARG A 603 3.02 24.13 -18.56
N GLN A 604 4.31 24.47 -18.64
CA GLN A 604 5.28 23.72 -19.42
C GLN A 604 5.41 22.28 -18.92
N VAL A 605 5.39 22.08 -17.61
CA VAL A 605 5.40 20.74 -17.00
C VAL A 605 4.13 19.97 -17.37
N LEU A 606 2.95 20.59 -17.31
CA LEU A 606 1.70 19.95 -17.73
C LEU A 606 1.71 19.57 -19.22
N ASP A 607 2.17 20.47 -20.09
CA ASP A 607 2.32 20.20 -21.52
C ASP A 607 3.30 19.05 -21.77
N MET A 608 4.41 19.01 -21.02
CA MET A 608 5.40 17.94 -21.06
C MET A 608 4.80 16.58 -20.63
N ILE A 609 4.01 16.56 -19.56
CA ILE A 609 3.33 15.34 -19.08
C ILE A 609 2.32 14.85 -20.12
N ILE A 610 1.52 15.76 -20.70
CA ILE A 610 0.56 15.44 -21.76
C ILE A 610 1.30 14.86 -22.98
N GLU A 611 2.42 15.47 -23.38
CA GLU A 611 3.21 14.96 -24.51
C GLU A 611 3.85 13.61 -24.22
N SER A 612 4.27 13.36 -22.98
CA SER A 612 4.67 12.04 -22.52
C SER A 612 3.55 11.02 -22.69
N GLY A 613 2.32 11.37 -22.32
CA GLY A 613 1.14 10.53 -22.52
C GLY A 613 0.80 10.28 -23.99
N ARG A 614 0.98 11.26 -24.87
CA ARG A 614 0.81 11.06 -26.32
C ARG A 614 1.85 10.09 -26.88
N ARG A 615 3.13 10.25 -26.52
CA ARG A 615 4.22 9.36 -26.95
C ARG A 615 4.04 7.93 -26.46
N ALA A 616 3.50 7.76 -25.25
CA ALA A 616 3.14 6.46 -24.68
C ALA A 616 1.88 5.83 -25.31
N GLY A 617 1.20 6.51 -26.23
CA GLY A 617 0.00 6.00 -26.91
C GLY A 617 -1.25 5.92 -26.01
N VAL A 618 -1.23 6.62 -24.87
CA VAL A 618 -2.33 6.62 -23.88
C VAL A 618 -3.26 7.82 -23.99
N LEU A 619 -2.95 8.75 -24.87
CA LEU A 619 -3.76 9.92 -25.22
C LEU A 619 -3.94 9.98 -26.74
N GLY A 620 -5.02 10.62 -27.21
CA GLY A 620 -5.25 10.82 -28.64
C GLY A 620 -4.13 11.62 -29.32
N THR A 621 -3.79 11.27 -30.56
CA THR A 621 -2.68 11.88 -31.35
C THR A 621 -3.12 13.04 -32.24
N LYS A 622 -4.34 13.57 -32.10
CA LYS A 622 -4.80 14.70 -32.93
C LYS A 622 -4.03 15.97 -32.59
N GLY A 623 -3.09 16.35 -33.46
CA GLY A 623 -2.32 17.59 -33.37
C GLY A 623 -0.93 17.55 -33.98
N LEU A 624 -0.35 16.37 -34.19
CA LEU A 624 0.92 16.20 -34.92
C LEU A 624 0.64 16.00 -36.42
N THR A 625 0.09 17.02 -37.07
CA THR A 625 0.25 17.17 -38.52
C THR A 625 1.54 17.95 -38.74
N HIS A 626 2.48 17.31 -39.42
CA HIS A 626 3.77 17.84 -39.90
C HIS A 626 3.70 19.25 -40.48
#